data_AF-A0A537G2Q1-F1
#
_entry.id   AF-A0A537G2Q1-F1
#
_cell.length_a   1.000
_cell.length_b   1.000
_cell.length_c   1.000
_cell.angle_alpha   90.00
_cell.angle_beta   90.00
_cell.angle_gamma   90.00
#
_symmetry.space_group_name_H-M   'P 1'
#
loop_
_entity.id
_entity.type
_entity.pdbx_description
1 polymer ?
#
loop_
_entity_poly.entity_id
_entity_poly.type
_entity_poly.pdbx_seq_one_letter_code
_entity_poly.pdbx_strand_id
1 'polypeptide(L)'
;RRVTGSAVFCVAQGKGRTVIDGRPYDWSKGDILALPSWALHEHANTGKEDAILFSIHDRPVIEALGFYREEALAENGGHQHIS
;
A
#
# COMPACT_ATOMS: atom_id res chain seq x y z
N ARG A 1 6.61 1.81 -3.84
CA ARG A 1 7.74 1.20 -3.09
C ARG A 1 7.39 -0.22 -2.68
N ARG A 2 8.35 -1.05 -2.26
CA ARG A 2 8.11 -2.36 -1.64
C ARG A 2 8.84 -2.46 -0.30
N VAL A 3 8.25 -3.18 0.65
CA VAL A 3 8.79 -3.37 1.99
C VAL A 3 8.63 -4.83 2.40
N THR A 4 9.54 -5.35 3.23
CA THR A 4 9.33 -6.65 3.89
C THR A 4 8.30 -6.49 5.00
N GLY A 5 7.43 -7.49 5.14
CA GLY A 5 6.32 -7.45 6.07
C GLY A 5 5.00 -7.17 5.35
N SER A 6 3.91 -7.67 5.92
CA SER A 6 2.56 -7.51 5.40
C SER A 6 1.80 -6.39 6.11
N ALA A 7 0.82 -5.83 5.43
CA ALA A 7 -0.09 -4.85 6.02
C ALA A 7 -1.53 -5.10 5.59
N VAL A 8 -2.48 -4.77 6.46
CA VAL A 8 -3.91 -4.69 6.13
C VAL A 8 -4.36 -3.26 6.36
N PHE A 9 -5.06 -2.69 5.38
CA PHE A 9 -5.64 -1.36 5.45
C PHE A 9 -7.16 -1.43 5.53
N CYS A 10 -7.74 -0.70 6.47
CA CYS A 10 -9.17 -0.45 6.57
C CYS A 10 -9.46 1.00 6.15
N VAL A 11 -10.30 1.19 5.14
CA VAL A 11 -10.64 2.53 4.64
C VAL A 11 -11.69 3.16 5.54
N ALA A 12 -11.26 4.08 6.40
CA ALA A 12 -12.16 4.78 7.33
C ALA A 12 -12.91 5.94 6.69
N GLN A 13 -12.28 6.60 5.71
CA GLN A 13 -12.83 7.77 5.03
C GLN A 13 -12.30 7.86 3.59
N GLY A 14 -13.10 8.46 2.72
CA GLY A 14 -12.72 8.81 1.36
C GLY A 14 -12.79 7.65 0.38
N LYS A 15 -12.14 7.83 -0.76
CA LYS A 15 -12.02 6.84 -1.83
C LYS A 15 -10.71 7.03 -2.57
N GLY A 16 -10.23 5.97 -3.20
CA GLY A 16 -8.94 6.00 -3.85
C GLY A 16 -8.64 4.71 -4.57
N ARG A 17 -7.35 4.58 -4.88
CA ARG A 17 -6.81 3.43 -5.57
C ARG A 17 -5.49 3.03 -4.93
N THR A 18 -5.29 1.73 -4.79
CA THR A 18 -3.95 1.17 -4.55
C THR A 18 -3.55 0.37 -5.77
N VAL A 19 -2.34 0.58 -6.28
CA VAL A 19 -1.77 -0.32 -7.29
C VAL A 19 -0.85 -1.31 -6.57
N ILE A 20 -1.08 -2.60 -6.74
CA ILE A 20 -0.25 -3.67 -6.17
C ILE A 20 0.28 -4.53 -7.32
N ASP A 21 1.60 -4.56 -7.50
CA ASP A 21 2.28 -5.26 -8.59
C ASP A 21 1.64 -4.98 -9.98
N GLY A 22 1.44 -3.69 -10.27
CA GLY A 22 0.83 -3.21 -11.51
C GLY A 22 -0.69 -3.39 -11.63
N ARG A 23 -1.35 -4.02 -10.65
CA ARG A 23 -2.81 -4.22 -10.66
C ARG A 23 -3.53 -3.15 -9.84
N PRO A 24 -4.53 -2.43 -10.41
CA PRO A 24 -5.26 -1.41 -9.69
C PRO A 24 -6.38 -2.00 -8.84
N TYR A 25 -6.49 -1.52 -7.61
CA TYR A 25 -7.56 -1.84 -6.66
C TYR A 25 -8.22 -0.56 -6.22
N ASP A 26 -9.42 -0.28 -6.76
CA ASP A 26 -10.25 0.83 -6.31
C ASP A 26 -10.91 0.48 -4.98
N TRP A 27 -10.94 1.45 -4.07
CA TRP A 27 -11.50 1.29 -2.74
C TRP A 27 -12.23 2.55 -2.28
N SER A 28 -13.12 2.36 -1.32
CA SER A 28 -13.95 3.38 -0.70
C SER A 28 -14.16 3.07 0.78
N LYS A 29 -14.77 4.00 1.52
CA LYS A 29 -15.08 3.82 2.94
C LYS A 29 -15.74 2.47 3.22
N GLY A 30 -15.16 1.71 4.15
CA GLY A 30 -15.63 0.38 4.55
C GLY A 30 -14.87 -0.77 3.91
N ASP A 31 -14.12 -0.53 2.84
CA ASP A 31 -13.32 -1.56 2.18
C ASP A 31 -12.07 -1.93 3.00
N ILE A 32 -11.61 -3.17 2.80
CA ILE A 32 -10.38 -3.71 3.38
C ILE A 32 -9.44 -4.11 2.24
N LEU A 33 -8.18 -3.69 2.35
CA LEU A 33 -7.12 -4.02 1.42
C LEU A 33 -6.02 -4.80 2.15
N ALA A 34 -5.64 -5.96 1.62
CA ALA A 34 -4.45 -6.69 2.07
C ALA A 34 -3.26 -6.35 1.16
N LEU A 35 -2.14 -5.99 1.77
CA LEU A 35 -0.87 -5.73 1.10
C LEU A 35 0.13 -6.85 1.44
N PRO A 36 0.47 -7.71 0.47
CA PRO A 36 1.44 -8.78 0.68
C PRO A 36 2.86 -8.24 0.92
N SER A 37 3.68 -9.05 1.60
CA SER A 37 5.10 -8.74 1.78
C SER A 37 5.84 -8.63 0.45
N TRP A 38 6.72 -7.64 0.35
CA TRP A 38 7.55 -7.36 -0.82
C TRP A 38 6.80 -7.01 -2.12
N ALA A 39 5.48 -6.83 -2.06
CA ALA A 39 4.68 -6.35 -3.18
C ALA A 39 4.95 -4.86 -3.42
N LEU A 40 5.13 -4.50 -4.68
CA LEU A 40 5.27 -3.11 -5.08
C LEU A 40 3.92 -2.42 -4.94
N HIS A 41 3.85 -1.37 -4.14
CA HIS A 41 2.60 -0.67 -3.86
C HIS A 41 2.73 0.84 -3.90
N GLU A 42 1.63 1.47 -4.28
CA GLU A 42 1.39 2.92 -4.21
C GLU A 42 -0.10 3.18 -3.97
N HIS A 43 -0.40 4.25 -3.23
CA HIS A 43 -1.76 4.66 -2.91
C HIS A 43 -2.03 6.04 -3.53
N ALA A 44 -3.23 6.23 -4.09
CA ALA A 44 -3.68 7.49 -4.64
C ALA A 44 -5.09 7.82 -4.12
N ASN A 45 -5.27 9.05 -3.62
CA ASN A 45 -6.59 9.58 -3.34
C ASN A 45 -7.24 10.02 -4.67
N THR A 46 -8.36 9.40 -5.04
CA THR A 46 -9.11 9.72 -6.27
C THR A 46 -10.36 10.56 -5.98
N GLY A 47 -10.59 10.90 -4.70
CA GLY A 47 -11.65 11.76 -4.23
C GLY A 47 -11.28 13.24 -4.23
N LYS A 48 -12.25 14.07 -3.85
CA LYS A 48 -12.08 15.52 -3.60
C LYS A 48 -11.83 15.83 -2.12
N GLU A 49 -12.05 14.86 -1.25
CA GLU A 49 -11.92 14.95 0.20
C GLU A 49 -10.76 14.08 0.66
N ASP A 50 -10.33 14.26 1.90
CA ASP A 50 -9.28 13.44 2.50
C ASP A 50 -9.67 11.96 2.55
N ALA A 51 -8.69 11.10 2.25
CA ALA A 51 -8.80 9.66 2.41
C ALA A 51 -7.97 9.21 3.61
N ILE A 52 -8.59 8.44 4.51
CA ILE A 52 -7.97 7.97 5.75
C ILE A 52 -7.98 6.44 5.75
N LEU A 53 -6.79 5.84 5.78
CA LEU A 53 -6.58 4.40 5.83
C LEU A 53 -5.93 4.05 7.17
N PHE A 54 -6.60 3.23 7.98
CA PHE A 54 -5.97 2.63 9.16
C PHE A 54 -5.21 1.39 8.74
N SER A 55 -3.95 1.26 9.16
CA SER A 55 -3.11 0.12 8.82
C SER A 55 -2.72 -0.69 10.04
N ILE A 56 -2.76 -2.01 9.92
CA ILE A 56 -2.16 -2.96 10.86
C ILE A 56 -1.05 -3.69 10.12
N HIS A 57 0.15 -3.74 10.69
CA HIS A 57 1.32 -4.31 10.01
C HIS A 57 2.25 -5.04 10.98
N ASP A 58 2.96 -6.05 10.46
CA ASP A 58 3.91 -6.89 11.20
C ASP A 58 5.32 -6.28 11.31
N ARG A 59 5.51 -5.04 10.82
CA ARG A 59 6.80 -4.32 10.81
C ARG A 59 7.61 -4.41 12.12
N PRO A 60 7.03 -4.22 13.33
CA PRO A 60 7.83 -4.31 14.55
C PRO A 60 8.53 -5.66 14.73
N VAL A 61 7.88 -6.76 14.34
CA VAL A 61 8.46 -8.11 14.40
C VAL A 61 9.55 -8.26 13.33
N ILE A 62 9.30 -7.77 12.12
CA ILE A 62 10.26 -7.83 11.01
C ILE A 62 11.53 -7.03 11.32
N GLU A 63 11.39 -5.87 11.96
CA GLU A 63 12.52 -5.05 12.42
C GLU A 63 13.29 -5.73 13.56
N ALA A 64 12.60 -6.26 14.57
CA ALA A 64 13.23 -6.93 15.71
C ALA A 64 14.06 -8.16 15.30
N LEU A 65 13.66 -8.85 14.23
CA LEU A 65 14.38 -10.00 13.68
C LEU A 65 15.48 -9.63 12.68
N GLY A 66 15.68 -8.34 12.38
CA GLY A 66 16.69 -7.88 11.42
C GLY A 66 16.35 -8.21 9.96
N PHE A 67 15.08 -8.48 9.65
CA PHE A 67 14.63 -8.81 8.29
C PHE A 67 14.06 -7.62 7.52
N TYR A 68 14.00 -6.43 8.14
CA TYR A 68 13.44 -5.25 7.49
C TYR A 68 14.27 -4.80 6.28
N ARG A 69 13.59 -4.67 5.14
CA ARG A 69 14.10 -4.07 3.91
C ARG A 69 13.02 -3.17 3.30
N GLU A 70 13.46 -2.12 2.62
CA GLU A 70 12.61 -1.21 1.86
C GLU A 70 13.31 -0.87 0.55
N GLU A 71 12.55 -0.76 -0.54
CA GLU A 71 13.06 -0.35 -1.84
C GLU A 71 12.04 0.56 -2.56
N ALA A 72 12.52 1.71 -3.02
CA ALA A 72 11.76 2.63 -3.86
C ALA A 72 11.83 2.20 -5.33
N LEU A 73 10.75 2.46 -6.09
CA LEU A 73 10.78 2.30 -7.54
C LEU A 73 11.51 3.50 -8.14
N ALA A 74 12.61 3.27 -8.86
CA ALA A 74 13.36 4.34 -9.52
C ALA A 74 12.82 4.67 -10.92
N GLU A 75 12.18 3.71 -11.57
CA GLU A 75 11.62 3.84 -12.92
C GLU A 75 10.31 4.63 -12.91
N ASN A 76 9.94 5.19 -14.08
CA ASN A 76 8.65 5.83 -14.32
C ASN A 76 8.23 6.86 -13.24
N GLY A 77 9.20 7.62 -12.73
CA GLY A 77 8.95 8.63 -11.69
C GLY A 77 8.45 8.06 -10.35
N GLY A 78 8.68 6.76 -10.10
CA GLY A 78 8.21 6.06 -8.90
C GLY A 78 6.83 5.43 -9.02
N HIS A 79 6.20 5.51 -10.20
CA HIS A 79 4.87 4.96 -10.46
C HIS A 79 4.91 3.64 -11.21
N GLN A 80 4.02 2.73 -10.87
CA GLN A 80 3.95 1.42 -11.52
C GLN A 80 3.32 1.55 -12.91
N HIS A 81 3.73 0.67 -13.82
CA HIS A 81 2.95 0.46 -15.04
C HIS A 81 1.68 -0.31 -14.69
N ILE A 82 0.53 0.23 -15.07
CA ILE A 82 -0.78 -0.40 -14.82
C ILE A 82 -1.14 -1.25 -16.04
N SER A 83 -1.34 -2.55 -15.81
CA SER A 83 -1.80 -3.50 -16.85
C SER A 83 -3.31 -3.38 -17.11
#